data_AF-G6FQ87-F1
#
_entry.id   AF-G6FQ87-F1
#
_cell.length_a   1.000
_cell.length_b   1.000
_cell.length_c   1.000
_cell.angle_alpha   90.00
_cell.angle_beta   90.00
_cell.angle_gamma   90.00
#
_symmetry.space_group_name_H-M   'P 1'
#
loop_
_entity.id
_entity.type
_entity.pdbx_description
1 polymer ?
#
loop_
_entity_poly.entity_id
_entity_poly.type
_entity_poly.pdbx_seq_one_letter_code
_entity_poly.pdbx_strand_id
1 'polypeptide(L)'
;MNRTREERHIIKRIIVRGVLVLDTPTCLGNGDAEGATDMMLLLDSISHNPLLTGSSITGALRNYLHEYQCDYTKSESRDNIAAKLFGDLFAYKDERNKNEAEKIALREKDTQSPLIIHDAIGSTIHNVEIRDGVKIDGATGTASDKAKYDLELLPAGTKFPLNFELLIEKDKDKDKDENELKQALALALEGLKNGEIAIGMKKRRGFGRCHVDEWQVWEFDLTKHSDLIAWLTFERPWGKPYATKLPSDKLLSNTHLQKLKVDKPDKRDRLFITAKFQLASPLLIRSGQDLIQHKCSPDVVHLHSYRKDKPEPVVSGTSLAGVLWHRAERIVNTLDKNLQIVYDLFGFVKEESKQAKASRLVIHESLIENTVDIVQSRIAIDRFTGGAYNGALFQEQPVFSISKKEDSQKINKVKGKLKKSSNTSSNTAHIKLELELRQPKEYEIGLLLLLLKDLWTGDLPIGGTSSIGRGRLQGVEATIVWQQHKWVISEENRKLLISNQDKDEMEEFVKKFLEQAP
;
A
#
# COMPACT_ATOMS: atom_id res chain seq x y z
N MET A 1 25.63 44.86 -5.16
CA MET A 1 24.33 44.19 -5.43
C MET A 1 23.45 44.33 -4.19
N ASN A 2 22.60 45.36 -4.15
CA ASN A 2 21.52 45.43 -3.16
C ASN A 2 20.54 44.31 -3.51
N ARG A 3 20.57 43.21 -2.76
CA ARG A 3 19.47 42.23 -2.79
C ARG A 3 18.31 42.90 -2.07
N THR A 4 17.43 43.57 -2.81
CA THR A 4 16.04 43.78 -2.36
C THR A 4 15.49 42.40 -2.04
N ARG A 5 15.41 42.06 -0.76
CA ARG A 5 14.67 40.89 -0.32
C ARG A 5 13.21 41.24 -0.56
N GLU A 6 12.62 40.70 -1.61
CA GLU A 6 11.17 40.68 -1.73
C GLU A 6 10.65 39.83 -0.57
N GLU A 7 10.07 40.50 0.42
CA GLU A 7 9.46 39.83 1.57
C GLU A 7 8.12 39.23 1.13
N ARG A 8 7.89 37.95 1.47
CA ARG A 8 6.61 37.27 1.21
C ARG A 8 5.50 37.98 1.98
N HIS A 9 4.59 38.64 1.26
CA HIS A 9 3.48 39.37 1.88
C HIS A 9 2.31 38.43 2.16
N ILE A 10 2.38 37.71 3.28
CA ILE A 10 1.37 36.72 3.69
C ILE A 10 0.14 37.43 4.25
N ILE A 11 -1.03 37.19 3.65
CA ILE A 11 -2.31 37.79 4.03
C ILE A 11 -3.21 36.84 4.80
N LYS A 12 -3.13 35.53 4.56
CA LYS A 12 -3.92 34.52 5.28
C LYS A 12 -3.06 33.32 5.63
N ARG A 13 -3.41 32.67 6.73
CA ARG A 13 -2.83 31.39 7.16
C ARG A 13 -3.94 30.41 7.45
N ILE A 14 -3.82 29.22 6.88
CA ILE A 14 -4.77 28.13 7.09
C ILE A 14 -4.01 26.98 7.75
N ILE A 15 -4.42 26.63 8.97
CA ILE A 15 -3.85 25.52 9.72
C ILE A 15 -4.78 24.33 9.59
N VAL A 16 -4.23 23.16 9.25
CA VAL A 16 -4.96 21.89 9.14
C VAL A 16 -4.33 20.86 10.05
N ARG A 17 -5.14 20.19 10.87
CA ARG A 17 -4.69 19.08 11.73
C ARG A 17 -5.57 17.86 11.56
N GLY A 18 -4.97 16.69 11.69
CA GLY A 18 -5.67 15.42 11.63
C GLY A 18 -4.82 14.30 12.21
N VAL A 19 -5.41 13.12 12.38
CA VAL A 19 -4.69 11.94 12.87
C VAL A 19 -4.65 10.91 11.78
N LEU A 20 -3.44 10.61 11.31
CA LEU A 20 -3.20 9.53 10.37
C LEU A 20 -3.11 8.21 11.13
N VAL A 21 -3.93 7.24 10.74
CA VAL A 21 -3.94 5.89 11.29
C VAL A 21 -3.41 4.94 10.22
N LEU A 22 -2.44 4.10 10.59
CA LEU A 22 -1.94 3.05 9.70
C LEU A 22 -2.93 1.88 9.65
N ASP A 23 -3.41 1.54 8.46
CA ASP A 23 -4.28 0.38 8.24
C ASP A 23 -3.51 -0.90 8.03
N THR A 24 -2.30 -0.81 7.48
CA THR A 24 -1.40 -1.94 7.24
C THR A 24 -0.01 -1.70 7.80
N PRO A 25 0.79 -2.76 7.98
CA PRO A 25 2.17 -2.62 8.40
C PRO A 25 2.93 -1.65 7.51
N THR A 26 3.74 -0.80 8.13
CA THR A 26 4.44 0.28 7.41
C THR A 26 5.90 0.32 7.78
N CYS A 27 6.76 0.30 6.77
CA CYS A 27 8.19 0.54 6.94
C CYS A 27 8.49 2.01 6.65
N LEU A 28 8.97 2.72 7.67
CA LEU A 28 9.55 4.05 7.57
C LEU A 28 11.07 3.91 7.77
N GLY A 29 11.83 3.72 6.70
CA GLY A 29 13.26 3.53 6.79
C GLY A 29 13.99 4.81 7.20
N ASN A 30 14.96 4.70 8.12
CA ASN A 30 15.87 5.80 8.47
C ASN A 30 16.94 6.07 7.39
N GLY A 31 17.10 5.17 6.42
CA GLY A 31 18.10 5.25 5.35
C GLY A 31 19.50 4.83 5.78
N ASP A 32 19.65 4.37 7.03
CA ASP A 32 20.89 3.83 7.56
C ASP A 32 20.95 2.32 7.33
N ALA A 33 22.05 1.85 6.75
CA ALA A 33 22.28 0.45 6.43
C ALA A 33 23.20 -0.24 7.44
N GLU A 34 23.76 0.49 8.41
CA GLU A 34 24.70 -0.05 9.42
C GLU A 34 23.98 -0.55 10.70
N GLY A 35 22.67 -0.73 10.62
CA GLY A 35 21.81 -1.14 11.73
C GLY A 35 21.89 -2.63 12.12
N ALA A 36 21.19 -2.98 13.20
CA ALA A 36 21.00 -4.38 13.62
C ALA A 36 20.13 -5.20 12.63
N THR A 37 19.34 -4.51 11.80
CA THR A 37 18.57 -5.04 10.67
C THR A 37 18.87 -4.20 9.45
N ASP A 38 18.74 -4.76 8.24
CA ASP A 38 19.05 -4.05 6.98
C ASP A 38 18.21 -2.78 6.77
N MET A 39 16.97 -2.77 7.28
CA MET A 39 16.07 -1.62 7.17
C MET A 39 15.40 -1.31 8.51
N MET A 40 16.07 -0.49 9.31
CA MET A 40 15.60 -0.02 10.61
C MET A 40 14.51 1.06 10.49
N LEU A 41 13.62 1.10 11.48
CA LEU A 41 12.63 2.16 11.60
C LEU A 41 13.25 3.51 11.94
N LEU A 42 12.72 4.57 11.32
CA LEU A 42 13.01 5.94 11.68
C LEU A 42 12.28 6.30 12.97
N LEU A 43 13.06 6.50 14.02
CA LEU A 43 12.58 6.92 15.34
C LEU A 43 13.05 8.33 15.66
N ASP A 44 12.28 9.03 16.47
CA ASP A 44 12.68 10.30 17.06
C ASP A 44 13.80 10.07 18.09
N SER A 45 14.80 10.94 18.07
CA SER A 45 16.01 10.80 18.89
C SER A 45 15.77 11.08 20.38
N ILE A 46 14.69 11.78 20.72
CA ILE A 46 14.36 12.16 22.10
C ILE A 46 13.35 11.19 22.71
N SER A 47 12.24 10.96 22.01
CA SER A 47 11.13 10.16 22.52
C SER A 47 11.21 8.67 22.18
N HIS A 48 12.09 8.28 21.26
CA HIS A 48 12.16 6.92 20.68
C HIS A 48 10.84 6.44 20.04
N ASN A 49 9.90 7.35 19.80
CA ASN A 49 8.67 7.07 19.08
C ASN A 49 8.93 7.12 17.56
N PRO A 50 8.12 6.42 16.74
CA PRO A 50 8.29 6.47 15.29
C PRO A 50 8.10 7.88 14.75
N LEU A 51 8.96 8.26 13.81
CA LEU A 51 8.97 9.58 13.21
C LEU A 51 8.53 9.48 11.74
N LEU A 52 7.46 10.19 11.42
CA LEU A 52 7.02 10.40 10.05
C LEU A 52 7.45 11.79 9.60
N THR A 53 8.42 11.87 8.69
CA THR A 53 8.98 13.14 8.25
C THR A 53 8.02 13.90 7.34
N GLY A 54 8.02 15.23 7.46
CA GLY A 54 7.30 16.15 6.61
C GLY A 54 7.69 16.01 5.14
N SER A 55 8.96 15.65 4.86
CA SER A 55 9.42 15.34 3.50
C SER A 55 8.75 14.09 2.92
N SER A 56 8.58 13.04 3.72
CA SER A 56 7.89 11.81 3.30
C SER A 56 6.41 12.08 3.02
N ILE A 57 5.76 12.85 3.90
CA ILE A 57 4.36 13.28 3.71
C ILE A 57 4.23 14.14 2.45
N THR A 58 5.12 15.13 2.29
CA THR A 58 5.18 16.01 1.12
C THR A 58 5.29 15.19 -0.17
N GLY A 59 6.22 14.23 -0.22
CA GLY A 59 6.41 13.39 -1.40
C GLY A 59 5.17 12.55 -1.72
N ALA A 60 4.50 12.00 -0.70
CA ALA A 60 3.28 11.23 -0.89
C ALA A 60 2.13 12.09 -1.43
N LEU A 61 1.88 13.24 -0.82
CA LEU A 61 0.81 14.16 -1.23
C LEU A 61 1.07 14.78 -2.61
N ARG A 62 2.32 15.19 -2.89
CA ARG A 62 2.72 15.73 -4.21
C ARG A 62 2.49 14.69 -5.31
N ASN A 63 2.93 13.45 -5.09
CA ASN A 63 2.75 12.39 -6.06
C ASN A 63 1.26 12.09 -6.32
N TYR A 64 0.43 12.13 -5.27
CA TYR A 64 -1.02 11.96 -5.42
C TYR A 64 -1.66 13.05 -6.30
N LEU A 65 -1.39 14.33 -6.00
CA LEU A 65 -1.92 15.45 -6.79
C LEU A 65 -1.41 15.41 -8.24
N HIS A 66 -0.14 15.03 -8.42
CA HIS A 66 0.45 14.86 -9.73
C HIS A 66 -0.28 13.77 -10.53
N GLU A 67 -0.45 12.57 -9.96
CA GLU A 67 -1.17 11.46 -10.60
C GLU A 67 -2.62 11.86 -10.94
N TYR A 68 -3.29 12.58 -10.05
CA TYR A 68 -4.67 13.06 -10.27
C TYR A 68 -4.79 14.01 -11.48
N GLN A 69 -3.86 14.96 -11.64
CA GLN A 69 -3.93 15.98 -12.70
C GLN A 69 -3.33 15.54 -14.04
N CYS A 70 -2.25 14.78 -14.00
CA CYS A 70 -1.37 14.51 -15.14
C CYS A 70 -1.36 13.05 -15.58
N ASP A 71 -2.08 12.16 -14.88
CA ASP A 71 -1.99 10.71 -15.05
C ASP A 71 -0.57 10.18 -14.69
N TYR A 72 -0.36 8.86 -14.65
CA TYR A 72 0.85 8.27 -14.05
C TYR A 72 2.15 8.44 -14.88
N THR A 73 2.07 8.84 -16.14
CA THR A 73 3.22 8.82 -17.09
C THR A 73 3.76 10.19 -17.47
N LYS A 74 3.00 11.27 -17.29
CA LYS A 74 3.43 12.59 -17.75
C LYS A 74 4.39 13.21 -16.74
N SER A 75 5.34 13.99 -17.27
CA SER A 75 6.20 14.82 -16.42
C SER A 75 5.41 15.99 -15.84
N GLU A 76 5.75 16.36 -14.61
CA GLU A 76 5.20 17.54 -13.97
C GLU A 76 5.60 18.81 -14.75
N SER A 77 4.70 19.79 -14.86
CA SER A 77 4.98 21.13 -15.36
C SER A 77 4.75 22.18 -14.27
N ARG A 78 5.27 23.40 -14.48
CA ARG A 78 5.08 24.54 -13.56
C ARG A 78 3.62 24.94 -13.35
N ASP A 79 2.78 24.72 -14.36
CA ASP A 79 1.35 25.06 -14.30
C ASP A 79 0.53 24.01 -13.53
N ASN A 80 1.16 22.93 -13.07
CA ASN A 80 0.49 21.91 -12.30
C ASN A 80 0.19 22.38 -10.87
N ILE A 81 -0.96 21.96 -10.37
CA ILE A 81 -1.44 22.23 -9.02
C ILE A 81 -0.44 21.69 -7.98
N ALA A 82 0.16 20.52 -8.23
CA ALA A 82 1.16 19.93 -7.36
C ALA A 82 2.42 20.81 -7.25
N ALA A 83 2.89 21.40 -8.35
CA ALA A 83 4.01 22.33 -8.35
C ALA A 83 3.65 23.63 -7.63
N LYS A 84 2.46 24.20 -7.87
CA LYS A 84 2.01 25.41 -7.16
C LYS A 84 1.91 25.23 -5.64
N LEU A 85 1.40 24.08 -5.17
CA LEU A 85 1.20 23.83 -3.73
C LEU A 85 2.50 23.47 -3.00
N PHE A 86 3.34 22.64 -3.61
CA PHE A 86 4.56 22.12 -2.98
C PHE A 86 5.83 22.87 -3.40
N GLY A 87 5.68 23.94 -4.19
CA GLY A 87 6.78 24.66 -4.82
C GLY A 87 7.38 23.86 -5.97
N ASP A 88 8.32 24.47 -6.68
CA ASP A 88 9.00 23.82 -7.78
C ASP A 88 10.51 23.98 -7.75
N LEU A 89 11.16 23.07 -8.48
CA LEU A 89 12.62 23.05 -8.67
C LEU A 89 12.93 22.62 -10.11
N PHE A 90 12.14 23.10 -11.07
CA PHE A 90 12.26 22.70 -12.48
C PHE A 90 13.57 23.14 -13.12
N ALA A 91 14.21 24.18 -12.58
CA ALA A 91 15.49 24.67 -13.07
C ALA A 91 16.52 23.53 -13.22
N TYR A 92 16.65 22.63 -12.24
CA TYR A 92 17.69 21.58 -12.29
C TYR A 92 17.55 20.53 -13.41
N LYS A 93 16.33 20.25 -13.91
CA LYS A 93 16.14 19.29 -15.02
C LYS A 93 16.33 19.95 -16.39
N ASP A 94 15.87 21.18 -16.55
CA ASP A 94 15.94 21.93 -17.81
C ASP A 94 17.31 22.62 -18.02
N GLU A 95 18.15 22.67 -16.99
CA GLU A 95 19.46 23.34 -16.97
C GLU A 95 20.60 22.57 -17.64
N ARG A 96 20.47 21.25 -17.85
CA ARG A 96 21.62 20.40 -18.28
C ARG A 96 22.27 20.85 -19.58
N ASN A 97 21.52 21.56 -20.44
CA ASN A 97 21.96 22.01 -21.76
C ASN A 97 21.82 23.53 -22.01
N LYS A 98 21.63 24.36 -20.97
CA LYS A 98 21.36 25.82 -21.13
C LYS A 98 22.49 26.72 -20.64
N ASN A 99 22.55 27.95 -21.16
CA ASN A 99 23.55 28.96 -20.80
C ASN A 99 23.28 29.58 -19.42
N GLU A 100 24.33 29.99 -18.67
CA GLU A 100 24.21 30.51 -17.29
C GLU A 100 23.19 31.64 -17.11
N ALA A 101 23.07 32.56 -18.08
CA ALA A 101 22.07 33.63 -18.04
C ALA A 101 20.63 33.10 -18.09
N GLU A 102 20.38 32.05 -18.88
CA GLU A 102 19.09 31.38 -18.97
C GLU A 102 18.79 30.56 -17.70
N LYS A 103 19.82 29.99 -17.06
CA LYS A 103 19.67 29.32 -15.77
C LYS A 103 19.23 30.29 -14.69
N ILE A 104 19.86 31.46 -14.60
CA ILE A 104 19.49 32.50 -13.63
C ILE A 104 18.04 32.94 -13.85
N ALA A 105 17.64 33.22 -15.10
CA ALA A 105 16.26 33.58 -15.43
C ALA A 105 15.23 32.46 -15.15
N LEU A 106 15.64 31.20 -15.21
CA LEU A 106 14.79 30.05 -14.84
C LEU A 106 14.66 29.89 -13.33
N ARG A 107 15.73 30.13 -12.57
CA ARG A 107 15.76 30.10 -11.10
C ARG A 107 15.00 31.26 -10.46
N GLU A 108 14.99 32.43 -11.11
CA GLU A 108 14.16 33.56 -10.69
C GLU A 108 12.66 33.27 -10.80
N LYS A 109 12.27 32.24 -11.58
CA LYS A 109 10.90 31.76 -11.70
C LYS A 109 10.58 30.58 -10.78
N ASP A 110 11.55 30.06 -10.03
CA ASP A 110 11.29 28.95 -9.12
C ASP A 110 10.47 29.45 -7.93
N THR A 111 9.48 28.66 -7.54
CA THR A 111 8.52 29.04 -6.50
C THR A 111 8.77 28.27 -5.22
N GLN A 112 8.75 28.99 -4.09
CA GLN A 112 8.76 28.35 -2.78
C GLN A 112 7.41 27.72 -2.49
N SER A 113 7.40 26.63 -1.72
CA SER A 113 6.14 26.03 -1.29
C SER A 113 5.34 27.02 -0.41
N PRO A 114 4.05 27.25 -0.73
CA PRO A 114 3.11 27.89 0.19
C PRO A 114 2.68 26.97 1.33
N LEU A 115 2.87 25.66 1.23
CA LEU A 115 2.45 24.68 2.24
C LEU A 115 3.62 24.24 3.13
N ILE A 116 3.52 24.53 4.41
CA ILE A 116 4.43 24.02 5.43
C ILE A 116 3.86 22.70 5.96
N ILE A 117 4.67 21.65 5.91
CA ILE A 117 4.34 20.33 6.44
C ILE A 117 5.27 20.02 7.59
N HIS A 118 4.70 19.80 8.78
CA HIS A 118 5.47 19.44 9.95
C HIS A 118 5.74 17.94 10.01
N ASP A 119 6.88 17.58 10.61
CA ASP A 119 7.15 16.22 11.03
C ASP A 119 6.10 15.77 12.07
N ALA A 120 5.73 14.49 12.03
CA ALA A 120 4.77 13.89 12.92
C ALA A 120 5.43 12.78 13.76
N ILE A 121 5.40 12.95 15.08
CA ILE A 121 5.85 11.93 16.03
C ILE A 121 4.67 11.02 16.35
N GLY A 122 4.82 9.74 16.08
CA GLY A 122 3.77 8.75 16.26
C GLY A 122 3.54 8.35 17.71
N SER A 123 2.49 7.58 17.93
CA SER A 123 2.23 6.91 19.21
C SER A 123 3.35 5.93 19.57
N THR A 124 3.62 5.78 20.87
CA THR A 124 4.57 4.79 21.38
C THR A 124 4.22 3.39 20.90
N ILE A 125 5.21 2.70 20.34
CA ILE A 125 5.07 1.34 19.84
C ILE A 125 5.39 0.39 20.99
N HIS A 126 4.53 -0.60 21.21
CA HIS A 126 4.81 -1.69 22.14
C HIS A 126 5.45 -2.90 21.42
N ASN A 127 5.06 -3.14 20.17
CA ASN A 127 5.49 -4.32 19.40
C ASN A 127 5.97 -3.89 18.01
N VAL A 128 7.27 -4.02 17.75
CA VAL A 128 7.84 -3.88 16.39
C VAL A 128 7.76 -5.24 15.70
N GLU A 129 7.27 -5.25 14.45
CA GLU A 129 7.18 -6.46 13.65
C GLU A 129 8.42 -6.55 12.75
N ILE A 130 9.19 -7.64 12.84
CA ILE A 130 10.33 -7.90 11.96
C ILE A 130 9.90 -8.91 10.89
N ARG A 131 10.18 -8.60 9.62
CA ARG A 131 9.88 -9.49 8.49
C ARG A 131 11.07 -9.70 7.59
N ASP A 132 11.37 -10.98 7.35
CA ASP A 132 12.37 -11.41 6.38
C ASP A 132 11.81 -11.31 4.94
N GLY A 133 12.65 -10.81 4.04
CA GLY A 133 12.44 -10.82 2.60
C GLY A 133 13.51 -11.68 1.92
N VAL A 134 13.10 -12.50 0.96
CA VAL A 134 14.02 -13.29 0.13
C VAL A 134 13.66 -13.13 -1.34
N LYS A 135 14.67 -13.02 -2.21
CA LYS A 135 14.50 -13.14 -3.66
C LYS A 135 14.60 -14.62 -4.05
N ILE A 136 13.66 -15.09 -4.86
CA ILE A 136 13.65 -16.46 -5.38
C ILE A 136 14.06 -16.44 -6.84
N ASP A 137 14.96 -17.35 -7.21
CA ASP A 137 15.35 -17.59 -8.59
C ASP A 137 14.27 -18.43 -9.29
N GLY A 138 13.78 -17.94 -10.43
CA GLY A 138 12.66 -18.56 -11.15
C GLY A 138 13.00 -19.90 -11.82
N ALA A 139 14.27 -20.15 -12.16
CA ALA A 139 14.71 -21.37 -12.81
C ALA A 139 14.92 -22.51 -11.80
N THR A 140 15.48 -22.19 -10.63
CA THR A 140 15.82 -23.18 -9.61
C THR A 140 14.78 -23.30 -8.49
N GLY A 141 13.93 -22.29 -8.29
CA GLY A 141 13.01 -22.21 -7.17
C GLY A 141 13.71 -22.04 -5.82
N THR A 142 14.99 -21.65 -5.81
CA THR A 142 15.81 -21.47 -4.60
C THR A 142 16.02 -19.98 -4.30
N ALA A 143 16.39 -19.66 -3.05
CA ALA A 143 16.71 -18.29 -2.69
C ALA A 143 18.00 -17.83 -3.41
N SER A 144 17.96 -16.65 -4.04
CA SER A 144 19.15 -16.07 -4.68
C SER A 144 20.21 -15.73 -3.63
N ASP A 145 21.48 -15.96 -3.97
CA ASP A 145 22.59 -15.69 -3.06
C ASP A 145 22.62 -14.22 -2.61
N LYS A 146 22.87 -14.00 -1.32
CA LYS A 146 22.90 -12.68 -0.65
C LYS A 146 21.65 -11.80 -0.83
N ALA A 147 20.51 -12.37 -1.21
CA ALA A 147 19.28 -11.63 -1.44
C ALA A 147 18.25 -11.79 -0.30
N LYS A 148 18.72 -12.18 0.90
CA LYS A 148 17.94 -12.11 2.15
C LYS A 148 18.11 -10.71 2.75
N TYR A 149 17.02 -10.11 3.19
CA TYR A 149 17.04 -8.85 3.93
C TYR A 149 15.92 -8.80 4.95
N ASP A 150 16.12 -8.10 6.06
CA ASP A 150 15.13 -8.02 7.13
C ASP A 150 14.57 -6.59 7.28
N LEU A 151 13.26 -6.49 7.49
CA LEU A 151 12.51 -5.23 7.54
C LEU A 151 11.89 -5.04 8.93
N GLU A 152 12.10 -3.88 9.54
CA GLU A 152 11.29 -3.46 10.69
C GLU A 152 10.01 -2.74 10.23
N LEU A 153 8.88 -3.13 10.80
CA LEU A 153 7.55 -2.65 10.45
C LEU A 153 6.81 -2.11 11.66
N LEU A 154 6.18 -0.95 11.46
CA LEU A 154 5.18 -0.40 12.36
C LEU A 154 3.90 -1.22 12.26
N PRO A 155 3.29 -1.60 13.40
CA PRO A 155 2.03 -2.33 13.40
C PRO A 155 0.88 -1.45 12.89
N ALA A 156 -0.14 -2.11 12.32
CA ALA A 156 -1.38 -1.44 11.96
C ALA A 156 -2.07 -0.91 13.23
N GLY A 157 -2.61 0.31 13.17
CA GLY A 157 -3.20 1.05 14.28
C GLY A 157 -2.31 2.15 14.85
N THR A 158 -1.02 2.21 14.47
CA THR A 158 -0.12 3.31 14.85
C THR A 158 -0.67 4.64 14.36
N LYS A 159 -0.64 5.66 15.23
CA LYS A 159 -1.24 6.97 14.96
C LYS A 159 -0.19 8.07 14.84
N PHE A 160 -0.34 8.95 13.86
CA PHE A 160 0.52 10.13 13.65
C PHE A 160 -0.31 11.41 13.62
N PRO A 161 -0.08 12.37 14.53
CA PRO A 161 -0.73 13.68 14.49
C PRO A 161 -0.10 14.53 13.38
N LEU A 162 -0.87 14.79 12.32
CA LEU A 162 -0.45 15.61 11.19
C LEU A 162 -0.78 17.09 11.43
N ASN A 163 0.13 17.98 11.02
CA ASN A 163 -0.07 19.42 11.08
C ASN A 163 0.46 20.09 9.80
N PHE A 164 -0.43 20.79 9.10
CA PHE A 164 -0.14 21.54 7.89
C PHE A 164 -0.44 23.02 8.10
N GLU A 165 0.36 23.90 7.50
CA GLU A 165 0.14 25.34 7.49
C GLU A 165 0.26 25.86 6.06
N LEU A 166 -0.87 26.25 5.46
CA LEU A 166 -0.92 26.87 4.13
C LEU A 166 -0.84 28.39 4.26
N LEU A 167 0.13 28.97 3.57
CA LEU A 167 0.37 30.41 3.49
C LEU A 167 -0.24 30.94 2.21
N ILE A 168 -1.12 31.95 2.33
CA ILE A 168 -1.66 32.68 1.18
C ILE A 168 -1.00 34.04 1.10
N GLU A 169 -0.35 34.30 -0.02
CA GLU A 169 0.34 35.56 -0.31
C GLU A 169 -0.55 36.53 -1.06
N LYS A 170 -0.25 37.82 -0.94
CA LYS A 170 -0.91 38.88 -1.70
C LYS A 170 -0.30 38.95 -3.10
N ASP A 171 -0.86 38.14 -3.99
CA ASP A 171 -0.57 38.26 -5.41
C ASP A 171 -1.57 39.20 -6.12
N LYS A 172 -1.25 39.60 -7.36
CA LYS A 172 -2.06 40.51 -8.17
C LYS A 172 -3.44 39.91 -8.54
N ASP A 173 -3.54 38.59 -8.66
CA ASP A 173 -4.75 37.84 -9.00
C ASP A 173 -5.35 37.10 -7.78
N LYS A 174 -5.71 37.86 -6.74
CA LYS A 174 -6.12 37.38 -5.39
C LYS A 174 -7.09 36.19 -5.33
N ASP A 175 -8.11 36.13 -6.19
CA ASP A 175 -9.22 35.20 -6.00
C ASP A 175 -9.02 33.85 -6.70
N LYS A 176 -8.17 33.78 -7.73
CA LYS A 176 -7.95 32.52 -8.48
C LYS A 176 -6.92 31.63 -7.79
N ASP A 177 -5.77 32.19 -7.42
CA ASP A 177 -4.70 31.40 -6.82
C ASP A 177 -5.06 30.91 -5.39
N GLU A 178 -5.79 31.71 -4.60
CA GLU A 178 -6.26 31.26 -3.28
C GLU A 178 -7.19 30.05 -3.39
N ASN A 179 -8.15 30.09 -4.32
CA ASN A 179 -9.09 28.99 -4.54
C ASN A 179 -8.39 27.75 -5.10
N GLU A 180 -7.47 27.90 -6.05
CA GLU A 180 -6.68 26.78 -6.57
C GLU A 180 -5.85 26.10 -5.48
N LEU A 181 -5.16 26.85 -4.61
CA LEU A 181 -4.38 26.29 -3.51
C LEU A 181 -5.26 25.60 -2.46
N LYS A 182 -6.42 26.18 -2.14
CA LYS A 182 -7.41 25.55 -1.25
C LYS A 182 -7.95 24.26 -1.83
N GLN A 183 -8.29 24.23 -3.12
CA GLN A 183 -8.74 23.03 -3.84
C GLN A 183 -7.65 21.96 -3.88
N ALA A 184 -6.40 22.34 -4.15
CA ALA A 184 -5.25 21.45 -4.16
C ALA A 184 -5.07 20.74 -2.81
N LEU A 185 -5.09 21.52 -1.73
CA LEU A 185 -4.96 21.01 -0.38
C LEU A 185 -6.15 20.11 -0.03
N ALA A 186 -7.38 20.54 -0.33
CA ALA A 186 -8.59 19.75 -0.10
C ALA A 186 -8.51 18.37 -0.78
N LEU A 187 -8.10 18.32 -2.05
CA LEU A 187 -7.94 17.08 -2.81
C LEU A 187 -6.88 16.16 -2.18
N ALA A 188 -5.75 16.71 -1.73
CA ALA A 188 -4.70 15.94 -1.06
C ALA A 188 -5.19 15.34 0.27
N LEU A 189 -5.93 16.13 1.05
CA LEU A 189 -6.50 15.71 2.34
C LEU A 189 -7.62 14.67 2.17
N GLU A 190 -8.42 14.78 1.10
CA GLU A 190 -9.43 13.80 0.73
C GLU A 190 -8.79 12.48 0.29
N GLY A 191 -7.69 12.53 -0.47
CA GLY A 191 -6.91 11.33 -0.82
C GLY A 191 -6.40 10.57 0.40
N LEU A 192 -5.97 11.27 1.45
CA LEU A 192 -5.64 10.65 2.75
C LEU A 192 -6.88 10.10 3.44
N LYS A 193 -8.00 10.85 3.48
CA LYS A 193 -9.23 10.41 4.14
C LYS A 193 -9.82 9.14 3.51
N ASN A 194 -9.79 9.05 2.18
CA ASN A 194 -10.32 7.90 1.43
C ASN A 194 -9.34 6.71 1.39
N GLY A 195 -8.15 6.85 1.98
CA GLY A 195 -7.13 5.79 2.00
C GLY A 195 -6.48 5.52 0.64
N GLU A 196 -6.52 6.49 -0.28
CA GLU A 196 -5.89 6.38 -1.61
C GLU A 196 -4.38 6.64 -1.59
N ILE A 197 -3.90 7.30 -0.54
CA ILE A 197 -2.49 7.64 -0.36
C ILE A 197 -1.87 6.65 0.62
N ALA A 198 -0.78 6.01 0.17
CA ALA A 198 0.04 5.14 0.99
C ALA A 198 1.39 5.80 1.32
N ILE A 199 1.94 5.49 2.49
CA ILE A 199 3.17 6.08 3.04
C ILE A 199 4.24 5.00 3.26
N GLY A 200 5.51 5.37 3.14
CA GLY A 200 6.64 4.47 3.41
C GLY A 200 7.04 3.58 2.23
N MET A 201 7.74 2.49 2.54
CA MET A 201 8.31 1.58 1.56
C MET A 201 7.30 0.50 1.10
N LYS A 202 7.56 -0.09 -0.07
CA LYS A 202 6.77 -1.21 -0.65
C LYS A 202 5.25 -0.98 -0.69
N LYS A 203 4.81 0.27 -0.90
CA LYS A 203 3.40 0.68 -1.05
C LYS A 203 2.58 -0.18 -2.02
N ARG A 204 3.24 -0.66 -3.09
CA ARG A 204 2.62 -1.48 -4.15
C ARG A 204 2.51 -2.97 -3.79
N ARG A 205 2.95 -3.37 -2.59
CA ARG A 205 2.93 -4.74 -2.06
C ARG A 205 2.16 -4.84 -0.74
N GLY A 206 1.27 -3.88 -0.48
CA GLY A 206 0.29 -3.94 0.61
C GLY A 206 0.70 -3.21 1.88
N PHE A 207 1.89 -2.63 1.93
CA PHE A 207 2.36 -1.84 3.07
C PHE A 207 1.93 -0.38 2.97
N GLY A 208 1.89 0.31 4.11
CA GLY A 208 1.75 1.75 4.11
C GLY A 208 0.36 2.29 3.86
N ARG A 209 -0.69 1.45 3.86
CA ARG A 209 -2.06 1.95 3.76
C ARG A 209 -2.38 2.70 5.03
N CYS A 210 -3.01 3.85 4.87
CA CYS A 210 -3.37 4.71 5.97
C CYS A 210 -4.58 5.56 5.59
N HIS A 211 -5.32 5.99 6.61
CA HIS A 211 -6.38 6.97 6.46
C HIS A 211 -6.29 8.04 7.53
N VAL A 212 -7.03 9.13 7.32
CA VAL A 212 -7.28 10.15 8.34
C VAL A 212 -8.78 10.22 8.57
N ASP A 213 -9.21 9.98 9.80
CA ASP A 213 -10.64 9.97 10.16
C ASP A 213 -11.28 11.35 9.94
N GLU A 214 -10.67 12.37 10.54
CA GLU A 214 -11.22 13.73 10.60
C GLU A 214 -10.13 14.78 10.51
N TRP A 215 -10.49 15.92 9.90
CA TRP A 215 -9.65 17.09 9.75
C TRP A 215 -10.23 18.26 10.53
N GLN A 216 -9.38 18.95 11.29
CA GLN A 216 -9.68 20.24 11.91
C GLN A 216 -8.97 21.34 11.13
N VAL A 217 -9.69 22.41 10.80
CA VAL A 217 -9.14 23.54 10.05
C VAL A 217 -9.40 24.85 10.77
N TRP A 218 -8.39 25.71 10.74
CA TRP A 218 -8.49 27.09 11.21
C TRP A 218 -7.98 28.03 10.12
N GLU A 219 -8.81 29.01 9.75
CA GLU A 219 -8.43 30.10 8.85
C GLU A 219 -8.23 31.40 9.64
N PHE A 220 -7.08 32.04 9.45
CA PHE A 220 -6.72 33.32 10.05
C PHE A 220 -6.42 34.33 8.95
N ASP A 221 -7.17 35.44 8.96
CA ASP A 221 -6.94 36.58 8.07
C ASP A 221 -5.98 37.58 8.75
N LEU A 222 -4.70 37.56 8.36
CA LEU A 222 -3.67 38.39 8.99
C LEU A 222 -3.82 39.88 8.71
N THR A 223 -4.72 40.26 7.78
CA THR A 223 -5.07 41.67 7.58
C THR A 223 -5.94 42.22 8.71
N LYS A 224 -6.57 41.34 9.49
CA LYS A 224 -7.41 41.69 10.64
C LYS A 224 -6.63 41.53 11.94
N HIS A 225 -6.61 42.57 12.74
CA HIS A 225 -5.89 42.59 14.01
C HIS A 225 -6.35 41.50 14.99
N SER A 226 -7.66 41.19 15.03
CA SER A 226 -8.22 40.13 15.87
C SER A 226 -7.66 38.75 15.54
N ASP A 227 -7.63 38.45 14.24
CA ASP A 227 -7.25 37.13 13.71
C ASP A 227 -5.74 36.94 13.80
N LEU A 228 -4.98 38.03 13.64
CA LEU A 228 -3.54 38.06 13.88
C LEU A 228 -3.20 37.72 15.33
N ILE A 229 -3.89 38.32 16.31
CA ILE A 229 -3.71 37.98 17.73
C ILE A 229 -4.14 36.53 17.99
N ALA A 230 -5.25 36.10 17.40
CA ALA A 230 -5.73 34.72 17.53
C ALA A 230 -4.72 33.70 17.00
N TRP A 231 -4.04 34.00 15.90
CA TRP A 231 -2.96 33.18 15.36
C TRP A 231 -1.70 33.20 16.25
N LEU A 232 -1.28 34.37 16.75
CA LEU A 232 -0.12 34.49 17.65
C LEU A 232 -0.32 33.74 18.96
N THR A 233 -1.54 33.77 19.49
CA THR A 233 -1.95 33.06 20.72
C THR A 233 -2.52 31.67 20.45
N PHE A 234 -2.39 31.17 19.22
CA PHE A 234 -2.84 29.84 18.85
C PHE A 234 -1.96 28.79 19.51
N GLU A 235 -2.59 27.86 20.24
CA GLU A 235 -1.86 26.78 20.87
C GLU A 235 -1.23 25.89 19.79
N ARG A 236 0.09 25.74 19.89
CA ARG A 236 0.88 24.81 19.07
C ARG A 236 1.25 23.61 19.95
N PRO A 237 0.30 22.71 20.28
CA PRO A 237 0.64 21.52 21.03
C PRO A 237 1.48 20.63 20.12
N TRP A 238 2.80 20.69 20.28
CA TRP A 238 3.69 19.70 19.70
C TRP A 238 3.33 18.34 20.31
N GLY A 239 2.73 17.46 19.50
CA GLY A 239 2.38 16.10 19.91
C GLY A 239 0.95 15.87 20.42
N LYS A 240 0.04 16.86 20.44
CA LYS A 240 -1.39 16.57 20.67
C LYS A 240 -2.17 16.57 19.35
N PRO A 241 -2.98 15.53 19.09
CA PRO A 241 -3.68 15.36 17.82
C PRO A 241 -4.78 16.40 17.58
N TYR A 242 -5.40 16.90 18.65
CA TYR A 242 -6.53 17.82 18.59
C TYR A 242 -6.26 19.05 19.45
N ALA A 243 -6.61 20.23 18.93
CA ALA A 243 -6.55 21.45 19.72
C ALA A 243 -7.72 21.50 20.71
N THR A 244 -7.48 22.11 21.87
CA THR A 244 -8.50 22.37 22.89
C THR A 244 -9.56 23.38 22.41
N LYS A 245 -9.20 24.24 21.44
CA LYS A 245 -10.10 25.19 20.79
C LYS A 245 -10.81 24.56 19.60
N LEU A 246 -12.12 24.76 19.50
CA LEU A 246 -12.93 24.30 18.37
C LEU A 246 -12.40 24.88 17.03
N PRO A 247 -12.49 24.12 15.92
CA PRO A 247 -12.21 24.60 14.57
C PRO A 247 -12.98 25.89 14.26
N SER A 248 -12.44 26.79 13.44
CA SER A 248 -13.30 27.82 12.86
C SER A 248 -14.19 27.13 11.83
N ASP A 249 -15.52 27.14 12.07
CA ASP A 249 -16.58 26.50 11.27
C ASP A 249 -16.61 26.91 9.77
N LYS A 250 -15.67 27.75 9.32
CA LYS A 250 -15.67 28.37 8.00
C LYS A 250 -15.15 27.48 6.87
N LEU A 251 -14.42 26.40 7.17
CA LEU A 251 -13.93 25.49 6.12
C LEU A 251 -14.47 24.05 6.21
N LEU A 252 -14.73 23.49 7.40
CA LEU A 252 -14.92 22.04 7.56
C LEU A 252 -16.06 21.60 8.49
N SER A 253 -17.30 21.92 8.14
CA SER A 253 -18.31 20.83 8.20
C SER A 253 -18.07 19.96 6.96
N ASN A 254 -18.22 18.63 7.04
CA ASN A 254 -18.05 17.70 5.91
C ASN A 254 -18.73 18.17 4.60
N THR A 255 -19.75 19.02 4.71
CA THR A 255 -20.48 19.68 3.64
C THR A 255 -19.73 20.77 2.84
N HIS A 256 -18.69 21.45 3.36
CA HIS A 256 -17.99 22.51 2.63
C HIS A 256 -16.82 22.01 1.77
N LEU A 257 -16.08 20.97 2.18
CA LEU A 257 -15.12 20.28 1.30
C LEU A 257 -15.82 19.68 0.08
N GLN A 258 -16.97 19.03 0.28
CA GLN A 258 -17.76 18.46 -0.81
C GLN A 258 -18.32 19.53 -1.77
N LYS A 259 -18.47 20.79 -1.31
CA LYS A 259 -18.92 21.92 -2.14
C LYS A 259 -17.79 22.56 -2.94
N LEU A 260 -16.53 22.40 -2.54
CA LEU A 260 -15.36 22.68 -3.38
C LEU A 260 -15.26 21.56 -4.42
N LYS A 261 -16.22 21.52 -5.34
CA LYS A 261 -16.15 20.61 -6.50
C LYS A 261 -14.82 20.86 -7.18
N VAL A 262 -14.01 19.81 -7.26
CA VAL A 262 -12.80 19.82 -8.06
C VAL A 262 -13.26 19.96 -9.51
N ASP A 263 -13.05 21.13 -10.11
CA ASP A 263 -13.45 21.42 -11.49
C ASP A 263 -12.70 20.54 -12.52
N LYS A 264 -11.65 19.83 -12.08
CA LYS A 264 -10.84 18.94 -12.91
C LYS A 264 -11.19 17.46 -12.64
N PRO A 265 -11.61 16.70 -13.66
CA PRO A 265 -11.89 15.28 -13.50
C PRO A 265 -10.59 14.51 -13.16
N ASP A 266 -10.72 13.48 -12.33
CA ASP A 266 -9.64 12.52 -12.06
C ASP A 266 -9.21 11.87 -13.39
N LYS A 267 -7.95 12.06 -13.78
CA LYS A 267 -7.41 11.50 -15.02
C LYS A 267 -6.77 10.13 -14.85
N ARG A 268 -6.72 9.60 -13.62
CA ARG A 268 -6.08 8.32 -13.32
C ARG A 268 -6.92 7.18 -13.88
N ASP A 269 -6.36 6.43 -14.82
CA ASP A 269 -6.96 5.16 -15.25
C ASP A 269 -6.51 4.01 -14.32
N ARG A 270 -7.48 3.29 -13.76
CA ARG A 270 -7.28 2.21 -12.78
C ARG A 270 -8.24 1.06 -13.05
N LEU A 271 -7.69 -0.15 -13.05
CA LEU A 271 -8.44 -1.39 -12.99
C LEU A 271 -8.37 -1.92 -11.57
N PHE A 272 -9.51 -2.26 -10.98
CA PHE A 272 -9.60 -2.89 -9.67
C PHE A 272 -10.11 -4.32 -9.80
N ILE A 273 -9.42 -5.28 -9.20
CA ILE A 273 -9.85 -6.68 -9.10
C ILE A 273 -9.98 -7.01 -7.62
N THR A 274 -11.21 -7.31 -7.20
CA THR A 274 -11.50 -7.83 -5.86
C THR A 274 -11.98 -9.26 -5.99
N ALA A 275 -11.23 -10.22 -5.45
CA ALA A 275 -11.56 -11.65 -5.56
C ALA A 275 -11.56 -12.32 -4.19
N LYS A 276 -12.62 -13.08 -3.91
CA LYS A 276 -12.82 -13.86 -2.71
C LYS A 276 -12.50 -15.31 -3.01
N PHE A 277 -11.57 -15.87 -2.24
CA PHE A 277 -11.14 -17.25 -2.34
C PHE A 277 -11.44 -18.01 -1.06
N GLN A 278 -11.73 -19.29 -1.20
CA GLN A 278 -11.72 -20.27 -0.13
C GLN A 278 -10.35 -20.95 -0.07
N LEU A 279 -9.85 -21.17 1.15
CA LEU A 279 -8.63 -21.94 1.36
C LEU A 279 -8.90 -23.44 1.20
N ALA A 280 -8.44 -24.04 0.09
CA ALA A 280 -8.68 -25.44 -0.26
C ALA A 280 -7.64 -26.40 0.32
N SER A 281 -6.41 -25.93 0.55
CA SER A 281 -5.36 -26.69 1.25
C SER A 281 -4.62 -25.82 2.27
N PRO A 282 -3.89 -26.39 3.25
CA PRO A 282 -3.23 -25.62 4.29
C PRO A 282 -2.23 -24.63 3.68
N LEU A 283 -2.12 -23.42 4.24
CA LEU A 283 -1.24 -22.37 3.73
C LEU A 283 -0.09 -22.09 4.68
N LEU A 284 1.13 -22.05 4.15
CA LEU A 284 2.33 -21.66 4.90
C LEU A 284 3.08 -20.58 4.14
N ILE A 285 3.03 -19.35 4.63
CA ILE A 285 4.01 -18.32 4.28
C ILE A 285 4.96 -18.26 5.45
N ARG A 286 6.22 -18.62 5.23
CA ARG A 286 7.18 -18.78 6.32
C ARG A 286 7.45 -17.43 6.97
N SER A 287 7.42 -17.39 8.30
CA SER A 287 7.96 -16.30 9.11
C SER A 287 9.19 -16.78 9.87
N GLY A 288 10.20 -15.91 9.99
CA GLY A 288 11.41 -16.17 10.77
C GLY A 288 11.22 -16.03 12.28
N GLN A 289 10.10 -15.45 12.72
CA GLN A 289 9.78 -15.24 14.13
C GLN A 289 8.36 -15.68 14.46
N ASP A 290 8.22 -16.31 15.63
CA ASP A 290 6.93 -16.60 16.24
C ASP A 290 6.49 -15.39 17.08
N LEU A 291 5.48 -14.66 16.59
CA LEU A 291 4.87 -13.55 17.33
C LEU A 291 4.08 -14.06 18.55
N ILE A 292 3.82 -15.37 18.63
CA ILE A 292 3.10 -16.01 19.72
C ILE A 292 4.14 -16.71 20.59
N GLN A 293 4.51 -16.11 21.72
CA GLN A 293 5.44 -16.76 22.66
C GLN A 293 4.80 -18.00 23.31
N HIS A 294 5.08 -19.17 22.74
CA HIS A 294 4.79 -20.46 23.36
C HIS A 294 6.09 -21.12 23.85
N LYS A 295 6.03 -21.85 24.98
CA LYS A 295 7.17 -22.61 25.55
C LYS A 295 7.70 -23.73 24.62
N CYS A 296 6.92 -24.12 23.61
CA CYS A 296 7.30 -25.00 22.51
C CYS A 296 6.91 -24.30 21.21
N SER A 297 7.82 -23.50 20.64
CA SER A 297 7.63 -22.90 19.32
C SER A 297 8.00 -23.91 18.22
N PRO A 298 7.17 -24.08 17.18
CA PRO A 298 7.54 -24.87 16.00
C PRO A 298 8.75 -24.26 15.27
N ASP A 299 9.43 -25.04 14.43
CA ASP A 299 10.58 -24.55 13.64
C ASP A 299 10.16 -23.49 12.61
N VAL A 300 8.96 -23.62 12.05
CA VAL A 300 8.43 -22.70 11.03
C VAL A 300 6.96 -22.41 11.29
N VAL A 301 6.61 -21.13 11.39
CA VAL A 301 5.23 -20.68 11.58
C VAL A 301 4.73 -19.90 10.36
N HIS A 302 3.42 -19.85 10.21
CA HIS A 302 2.76 -18.98 9.24
C HIS A 302 2.98 -17.51 9.59
N LEU A 303 3.08 -16.66 8.58
CA LEU A 303 3.23 -15.22 8.72
C LEU A 303 2.01 -14.58 9.39
N HIS A 304 2.25 -13.95 10.52
CA HIS A 304 1.26 -13.17 11.26
C HIS A 304 1.63 -11.70 11.20
N SER A 305 0.61 -10.83 11.27
CA SER A 305 0.78 -9.39 11.36
C SER A 305 -0.04 -8.83 12.50
N TYR A 306 0.45 -7.80 13.17
CA TYR A 306 -0.33 -7.10 14.18
C TYR A 306 -1.46 -6.29 13.56
N ARG A 307 -2.69 -6.68 13.87
CA ARG A 307 -3.94 -6.03 13.47
C ARG A 307 -4.76 -5.77 14.73
N LYS A 308 -5.03 -4.48 15.03
CA LYS A 308 -5.77 -4.08 16.24
C LYS A 308 -5.18 -4.75 17.50
N ASP A 309 -3.85 -4.67 17.64
CA ASP A 309 -3.05 -5.21 18.75
C ASP A 309 -3.07 -6.75 18.91
N LYS A 310 -3.47 -7.49 17.87
CA LYS A 310 -3.42 -8.97 17.86
C LYS A 310 -2.69 -9.48 16.64
N PRO A 311 -1.87 -10.54 16.78
CA PRO A 311 -1.29 -11.22 15.62
C PRO A 311 -2.40 -11.98 14.87
N GLU A 312 -2.63 -11.61 13.61
CA GLU A 312 -3.57 -12.28 12.71
C GLU A 312 -2.82 -12.88 11.52
N PRO A 313 -3.22 -14.06 11.01
CA PRO A 313 -2.56 -14.70 9.88
C PRO A 313 -2.85 -13.95 8.58
N VAL A 314 -1.81 -13.70 7.77
CA VAL A 314 -1.91 -12.86 6.57
C VAL A 314 -1.28 -13.49 5.34
N VAL A 315 -1.89 -13.21 4.19
CA VAL A 315 -1.25 -13.40 2.88
C VAL A 315 -0.56 -12.09 2.50
N SER A 316 0.76 -12.05 2.63
CA SER A 316 1.54 -10.85 2.31
C SER A 316 1.47 -10.53 0.81
N GLY A 317 1.39 -9.23 0.50
CA GLY A 317 1.39 -8.76 -0.89
C GLY A 317 2.72 -9.02 -1.60
N THR A 318 3.83 -9.16 -0.86
CA THR A 318 5.14 -9.54 -1.41
C THR A 318 5.16 -11.00 -1.85
N SER A 319 4.65 -11.94 -1.05
CA SER A 319 4.56 -13.35 -1.42
C SER A 319 3.62 -13.56 -2.60
N LEU A 320 2.45 -12.91 -2.58
CA LEU A 320 1.52 -13.00 -3.71
C LEU A 320 2.12 -12.40 -5.00
N ALA A 321 2.79 -11.25 -4.90
CA ALA A 321 3.46 -10.65 -6.06
C ALA A 321 4.53 -11.57 -6.66
N GLY A 322 5.33 -12.24 -5.82
CA GLY A 322 6.34 -13.18 -6.30
C GLY A 322 5.73 -14.37 -7.04
N VAL A 323 4.68 -14.98 -6.48
CA VAL A 323 3.97 -16.11 -7.09
C VAL A 323 3.35 -15.71 -8.43
N LEU A 324 2.67 -14.55 -8.47
CA LEU A 324 2.07 -14.03 -9.69
C LEU A 324 3.12 -13.66 -10.75
N TRP A 325 4.25 -13.08 -10.34
CA TRP A 325 5.35 -12.73 -11.24
C TRP A 325 5.93 -13.97 -11.92
N HIS A 326 6.27 -15.01 -11.16
CA HIS A 326 6.81 -16.26 -11.73
C HIS A 326 5.80 -16.97 -12.63
N ARG A 327 4.50 -16.92 -12.29
CA ARG A 327 3.48 -17.49 -13.17
C ARG A 327 3.34 -16.67 -14.46
N ALA A 328 3.38 -15.35 -14.38
CA ALA A 328 3.32 -14.46 -15.54
C ALA A 328 4.52 -14.69 -16.47
N GLU A 329 5.72 -14.77 -15.90
CA GLU A 329 6.96 -15.11 -16.62
C GLU A 329 6.81 -16.45 -17.36
N ARG A 330 6.32 -17.49 -16.69
CA ARG A 330 6.09 -18.80 -17.32
C ARG A 330 5.08 -18.74 -18.47
N ILE A 331 3.95 -18.03 -18.30
CA ILE A 331 2.94 -17.88 -19.35
C ILE A 331 3.54 -17.17 -20.57
N VAL A 332 4.23 -16.05 -20.34
CA VAL A 332 4.85 -15.25 -21.41
C VAL A 332 5.93 -16.04 -22.15
N ASN A 333 6.80 -16.76 -21.44
CA ASN A 333 7.82 -17.62 -22.04
C ASN A 333 7.21 -18.80 -22.83
N THR A 334 6.11 -19.39 -22.33
CA THR A 334 5.44 -20.51 -23.02
C THR A 334 4.81 -20.07 -24.34
N LEU A 335 4.37 -18.81 -24.41
CA LEU A 335 3.80 -18.20 -25.61
C LEU A 335 4.84 -17.53 -26.51
N ASP A 336 6.14 -17.66 -26.17
CA ASP A 336 7.27 -17.05 -26.87
C ASP A 336 7.11 -15.53 -27.05
N LYS A 337 6.67 -14.83 -25.99
CA LYS A 337 6.41 -13.38 -25.99
C LYS A 337 7.46 -12.58 -25.22
N ASN A 338 7.52 -11.28 -25.48
CA ASN A 338 8.44 -10.36 -24.81
C ASN A 338 8.19 -10.26 -23.30
N LEU A 339 9.21 -10.63 -22.50
CA LEU A 339 9.21 -10.48 -21.04
C LEU A 339 9.08 -9.03 -20.54
N GLN A 340 9.28 -8.03 -21.41
CA GLN A 340 9.08 -6.62 -21.08
C GLN A 340 7.66 -6.34 -20.55
N ILE A 341 6.65 -7.09 -20.98
CA ILE A 341 5.27 -6.99 -20.46
C ILE A 341 5.25 -7.24 -18.95
N VAL A 342 5.93 -8.29 -18.48
CA VAL A 342 5.98 -8.66 -17.05
C VAL A 342 6.78 -7.62 -16.27
N TYR A 343 7.90 -7.16 -16.82
CA TYR A 343 8.72 -6.10 -16.19
C TYR A 343 7.99 -4.76 -16.09
N ASP A 344 7.17 -4.41 -17.07
CA ASP A 344 6.36 -3.19 -17.04
C ASP A 344 5.19 -3.27 -16.04
N LEU A 345 4.65 -4.48 -15.84
CA LEU A 345 3.55 -4.72 -14.91
C LEU A 345 4.02 -4.77 -13.46
N PHE A 346 5.06 -5.56 -13.17
CA PHE A 346 5.56 -5.82 -11.81
C PHE A 346 6.74 -4.94 -11.41
N GLY A 347 7.31 -4.17 -12.33
CA GLY A 347 8.50 -3.35 -12.10
C GLY A 347 9.79 -4.16 -12.14
N PHE A 348 10.91 -3.44 -12.21
CA PHE A 348 12.24 -4.06 -12.22
C PHE A 348 13.27 -3.14 -11.57
N VAL A 349 14.35 -3.75 -11.09
CA VAL A 349 15.56 -3.07 -10.64
C VAL A 349 16.71 -3.69 -11.42
N LYS A 350 17.36 -2.91 -12.28
CA LYS A 350 18.58 -3.31 -12.98
C LYS A 350 19.76 -2.72 -12.22
N GLU A 351 20.48 -3.57 -11.49
CA GLU A 351 21.62 -3.17 -10.67
C GLU A 351 22.76 -2.61 -11.54
N GLU A 352 23.02 -3.22 -12.70
CA GLU A 352 24.09 -2.83 -13.64
C GLU A 352 23.90 -1.41 -14.19
N SER A 353 22.68 -1.05 -14.59
CA SER A 353 22.38 0.26 -15.18
C SER A 353 21.86 1.28 -14.15
N LYS A 354 21.74 0.89 -12.87
CA LYS A 354 21.10 1.69 -11.80
C LYS A 354 19.71 2.22 -12.17
N GLN A 355 19.02 1.56 -13.10
CA GLN A 355 17.67 1.91 -13.51
C GLN A 355 16.67 1.09 -12.72
N ALA A 356 15.70 1.76 -12.12
CA ALA A 356 14.60 1.12 -11.40
C ALA A 356 13.26 1.67 -11.91
N LYS A 357 12.30 0.77 -12.09
CA LYS A 357 10.91 1.09 -12.44
C LYS A 357 9.98 0.43 -11.43
N ALA A 358 9.09 1.22 -10.85
CA ALA A 358 8.14 0.71 -9.87
C ALA A 358 6.97 -0.07 -10.54
N SER A 359 6.47 -1.10 -9.84
CA SER A 359 5.38 -2.02 -10.26
C SER A 359 4.05 -1.34 -10.54
N ARG A 360 3.49 -1.31 -11.75
CA ARG A 360 2.15 -0.69 -11.94
C ARG A 360 1.02 -1.48 -11.28
N LEU A 361 1.23 -2.78 -11.07
CA LEU A 361 0.35 -3.64 -10.28
C LEU A 361 0.60 -3.42 -8.78
N VAL A 362 -0.44 -2.98 -8.07
CA VAL A 362 -0.53 -2.85 -6.62
C VAL A 362 -1.29 -4.07 -6.08
N ILE A 363 -0.71 -4.70 -5.06
CA ILE A 363 -1.25 -5.91 -4.44
C ILE A 363 -1.41 -5.65 -2.95
N HIS A 364 -2.63 -5.75 -2.44
CA HIS A 364 -2.88 -5.54 -1.02
C HIS A 364 -2.67 -6.83 -0.21
N GLU A 365 -2.15 -6.65 1.00
CA GLU A 365 -2.06 -7.74 1.98
C GLU A 365 -3.48 -8.12 2.44
N SER A 366 -3.73 -9.42 2.57
CA SER A 366 -5.06 -9.97 2.86
C SER A 366 -5.04 -10.73 4.18
N LEU A 367 -6.07 -10.55 5.01
CA LEU A 367 -6.28 -11.35 6.21
C LEU A 367 -6.87 -12.71 5.85
N ILE A 368 -6.53 -13.73 6.64
CA ILE A 368 -7.14 -15.06 6.52
C ILE A 368 -8.12 -15.24 7.69
N GLU A 369 -9.41 -15.25 7.39
CA GLU A 369 -10.45 -15.39 8.40
C GLU A 369 -10.75 -16.86 8.71
N ASN A 370 -11.21 -17.15 9.93
CA ASN A 370 -11.68 -18.49 10.37
C ASN A 370 -10.62 -19.61 10.24
N THR A 371 -9.45 -19.37 10.82
CA THR A 371 -8.30 -20.28 10.76
C THR A 371 -8.09 -21.04 12.06
N VAL A 372 -7.44 -22.19 11.95
CA VAL A 372 -6.83 -22.89 13.09
C VAL A 372 -5.38 -23.18 12.77
N ASP A 373 -4.54 -22.96 13.76
CA ASP A 373 -3.14 -23.30 13.74
C ASP A 373 -2.96 -24.73 14.26
N ILE A 374 -2.40 -25.59 13.43
CA ILE A 374 -2.09 -26.98 13.80
C ILE A 374 -0.61 -27.21 13.53
N VAL A 375 0.13 -27.60 14.56
CA VAL A 375 1.52 -28.02 14.42
C VAL A 375 1.55 -29.39 13.76
N GLN A 376 2.24 -29.46 12.62
CA GLN A 376 2.47 -30.69 11.87
C GLN A 376 3.96 -31.04 11.93
N SER A 377 4.28 -32.21 12.47
CA SER A 377 5.65 -32.73 12.43
C SER A 377 5.90 -33.53 11.15
N ARG A 378 7.12 -33.44 10.62
CA ARG A 378 7.58 -34.15 9.43
C ARG A 378 9.00 -34.64 9.64
N ILE A 379 9.35 -35.77 9.05
CA ILE A 379 10.72 -36.28 9.02
C ILE A 379 11.36 -35.95 7.67
N ALA A 380 12.63 -35.56 7.67
CA ALA A 380 13.40 -35.56 6.43
C ALA A 380 13.59 -37.01 5.95
N ILE A 381 13.50 -37.19 4.64
CA ILE A 381 13.81 -38.44 3.98
C ILE A 381 15.21 -38.31 3.39
N ASP A 382 16.07 -39.26 3.70
CA ASP A 382 17.39 -39.36 3.07
C ASP A 382 17.22 -39.68 1.58
N ARG A 383 17.82 -38.85 0.73
CA ARG A 383 17.75 -38.97 -0.74
C ARG A 383 18.40 -40.25 -1.27
N PHE A 384 19.36 -40.83 -0.55
CA PHE A 384 20.07 -42.03 -0.99
C PHE A 384 19.42 -43.31 -0.48
N THR A 385 19.04 -43.35 0.80
CA THR A 385 18.50 -44.57 1.42
C THR A 385 16.98 -44.66 1.37
N GLY A 386 16.27 -43.55 1.12
CA GLY A 386 14.81 -43.49 1.20
C GLY A 386 14.26 -43.66 2.62
N GLY A 387 15.13 -43.80 3.63
CA GLY A 387 14.77 -43.90 5.04
C GLY A 387 14.59 -42.54 5.71
N ALA A 388 14.11 -42.56 6.95
CA ALA A 388 14.05 -41.37 7.79
C ALA A 388 15.47 -40.90 8.13
N TYR A 389 15.75 -39.63 7.93
CA TYR A 389 17.02 -39.03 8.32
C TYR A 389 17.04 -38.84 9.84
N ASN A 390 17.99 -39.48 10.52
CA ASN A 390 18.07 -39.47 11.98
C ASN A 390 18.23 -38.04 12.51
N GLY A 391 17.38 -37.68 13.49
CA GLY A 391 17.43 -36.37 14.15
C GLY A 391 16.84 -35.20 13.36
N ALA A 392 16.26 -35.43 12.17
CA ALA A 392 15.69 -34.38 11.33
C ALA A 392 14.14 -34.38 11.36
N LEU A 393 13.60 -34.21 12.57
CA LEU A 393 12.16 -33.93 12.77
C LEU A 393 11.95 -32.41 12.63
N PHE A 394 11.12 -32.02 11.67
CA PHE A 394 10.72 -30.64 11.41
C PHE A 394 9.29 -30.42 11.89
N GLN A 395 9.05 -29.37 12.66
CA GLN A 395 7.72 -28.95 13.07
C GLN A 395 7.32 -27.67 12.34
N GLU A 396 6.26 -27.75 11.55
CA GLU A 396 5.71 -26.61 10.82
C GLU A 396 4.29 -26.32 11.31
N GLN A 397 3.91 -25.05 11.41
CA GLN A 397 2.55 -24.62 11.77
C GLN A 397 1.92 -23.86 10.58
N PRO A 398 1.39 -24.58 9.57
CA PRO A 398 0.58 -23.97 8.54
C PRO A 398 -0.81 -23.61 9.07
N VAL A 399 -1.45 -22.67 8.37
CA VAL A 399 -2.82 -22.25 8.63
C VAL A 399 -3.80 -23.20 7.96
N PHE A 400 -4.76 -23.73 8.72
CA PHE A 400 -5.83 -24.60 8.24
C PHE A 400 -7.18 -23.87 8.20
N SER A 401 -8.03 -24.25 7.25
CA SER A 401 -9.41 -23.81 7.22
C SER A 401 -10.28 -24.61 8.19
N ILE A 402 -11.13 -23.94 8.96
CA ILE A 402 -12.12 -24.64 9.79
C ILE A 402 -13.28 -25.07 8.90
N SER A 403 -13.64 -26.36 8.92
CA SER A 403 -14.91 -26.83 8.35
C SER A 403 -15.76 -27.45 9.46
N LYS A 404 -16.88 -26.80 9.81
CA LYS A 404 -17.75 -27.26 10.92
C LYS A 404 -18.45 -28.61 10.68
N LYS A 405 -18.27 -29.26 9.53
CA LYS A 405 -19.04 -30.46 9.16
C LYS A 405 -18.53 -31.78 9.74
N GLU A 406 -17.27 -31.90 10.19
CA GLU A 406 -16.74 -33.17 10.73
C GLU A 406 -16.05 -33.07 12.09
N ASP A 407 -15.54 -31.89 12.48
CA ASP A 407 -14.77 -31.76 13.74
C ASP A 407 -15.60 -31.70 15.02
N SER A 408 -16.93 -31.65 14.91
CA SER A 408 -17.84 -31.71 16.07
C SER A 408 -17.71 -33.03 16.86
N GLN A 409 -17.16 -34.09 16.26
CA GLN A 409 -16.93 -35.35 16.96
C GLN A 409 -15.54 -35.46 17.61
N LYS A 410 -14.52 -34.73 17.15
CA LYS A 410 -13.17 -34.74 17.76
C LYS A 410 -12.95 -33.61 18.77
N ILE A 411 -13.59 -32.45 18.59
CA ILE A 411 -13.44 -31.31 19.52
C ILE A 411 -14.14 -31.57 20.87
N ASN A 412 -15.15 -32.43 20.91
CA ASN A 412 -15.90 -32.74 22.15
C ASN A 412 -15.15 -33.62 23.17
N LYS A 413 -13.95 -34.14 22.86
CA LYS A 413 -13.12 -34.82 23.89
C LYS A 413 -12.24 -33.88 24.69
N VAL A 414 -12.12 -32.61 24.28
CA VAL A 414 -11.30 -31.60 24.98
C VAL A 414 -12.04 -30.28 25.04
N LYS A 415 -13.07 -30.19 25.88
CA LYS A 415 -13.38 -29.03 26.76
C LYS A 415 -14.84 -29.05 27.21
N GLY A 416 -15.03 -28.87 28.51
CA GLY A 416 -16.31 -28.54 29.10
C GLY A 416 -16.89 -27.25 28.52
N LYS A 417 -18.18 -27.34 28.18
CA LYS A 417 -19.20 -26.28 28.08
C LYS A 417 -18.76 -24.93 27.51
N LEU A 418 -19.03 -24.71 26.22
CA LEU A 418 -19.43 -23.39 25.72
C LEU A 418 -20.85 -23.42 25.12
N LYS A 419 -21.59 -22.36 25.43
CA LYS A 419 -23.00 -22.15 25.08
C LYS A 419 -23.20 -22.05 23.56
N LYS A 420 -24.25 -22.71 23.08
CA LYS A 420 -24.77 -22.62 21.72
C LYS A 420 -25.32 -21.21 21.47
N SER A 421 -24.79 -20.53 20.47
CA SER A 421 -25.50 -19.46 19.77
C SER A 421 -25.72 -19.91 18.33
N SER A 422 -26.99 -19.91 17.94
CA SER A 422 -27.51 -20.31 16.65
C SER A 422 -27.31 -19.21 15.62
N ASN A 423 -26.51 -19.48 14.58
CA ASN A 423 -26.75 -19.03 13.21
C ASN A 423 -25.86 -19.86 12.26
N THR A 424 -26.52 -20.56 11.34
CA THR A 424 -25.92 -21.58 10.47
C THR A 424 -25.51 -20.94 9.15
N SER A 425 -24.26 -20.48 9.07
CA SER A 425 -23.56 -20.19 7.82
C SER A 425 -22.27 -20.99 7.83
N SER A 426 -21.97 -21.71 6.74
CA SER A 426 -20.78 -22.53 6.61
C SER A 426 -19.53 -21.63 6.56
N ASN A 427 -18.97 -21.28 7.72
CA ASN A 427 -17.73 -20.53 7.82
C ASN A 427 -16.54 -21.39 7.39
N THR A 428 -16.25 -21.40 6.10
CA THR A 428 -14.96 -21.82 5.55
C THR A 428 -13.97 -20.65 5.66
N ALA A 429 -12.67 -20.92 5.68
CA ALA A 429 -11.68 -19.85 5.69
C ALA A 429 -11.68 -19.12 4.35
N HIS A 430 -11.85 -17.80 4.40
CA HIS A 430 -11.91 -16.95 3.23
C HIS A 430 -10.73 -15.98 3.21
N ILE A 431 -10.27 -15.69 1.99
CA ILE A 431 -9.20 -14.74 1.70
C ILE A 431 -9.74 -13.75 0.67
N LYS A 432 -9.68 -12.46 0.98
CA LYS A 432 -10.08 -11.39 0.06
C LYS A 432 -8.84 -10.78 -0.59
N LEU A 433 -8.63 -11.10 -1.85
CA LEU A 433 -7.59 -10.54 -2.70
C LEU A 433 -8.05 -9.18 -3.25
N GLU A 434 -7.24 -8.13 -3.11
CA GLU A 434 -7.47 -6.84 -3.73
C GLU A 434 -6.23 -6.45 -4.57
N LEU A 435 -6.43 -6.27 -5.87
CA LEU A 435 -5.42 -5.84 -6.83
C LEU A 435 -5.86 -4.53 -7.50
N GLU A 436 -4.91 -3.63 -7.71
CA GLU A 436 -5.09 -2.41 -8.50
C GLU A 436 -4.03 -2.39 -9.61
N LEU A 437 -4.44 -2.22 -10.86
CA LEU A 437 -3.54 -1.98 -11.98
C LEU A 437 -3.67 -0.52 -12.45
N ARG A 438 -2.56 0.21 -12.40
CA ARG A 438 -2.47 1.61 -12.83
C ARG A 438 -2.17 1.70 -14.34
N GLN A 439 -2.92 2.54 -15.05
CA GLN A 439 -2.91 2.65 -16.52
C GLN A 439 -3.01 1.28 -17.21
N PRO A 440 -4.09 0.54 -16.96
CA PRO A 440 -4.26 -0.78 -17.54
C PRO A 440 -4.24 -0.70 -19.08
N LYS A 441 -3.49 -1.58 -19.72
CA LYS A 441 -3.62 -1.85 -21.16
C LYS A 441 -4.36 -3.16 -21.35
N GLU A 442 -5.13 -3.26 -22.42
CA GLU A 442 -6.03 -4.40 -22.67
C GLU A 442 -5.31 -5.77 -22.63
N TYR A 443 -4.10 -5.86 -23.21
CA TYR A 443 -3.30 -7.09 -23.17
C TYR A 443 -2.80 -7.44 -21.75
N GLU A 444 -2.63 -6.45 -20.86
CA GLU A 444 -2.21 -6.68 -19.47
C GLU A 444 -3.38 -7.16 -18.62
N ILE A 445 -4.59 -6.67 -18.92
CA ILE A 445 -5.84 -7.19 -18.35
C ILE A 445 -5.98 -8.66 -18.73
N GLY A 446 -5.75 -9.03 -20.00
CA GLY A 446 -5.75 -10.42 -20.46
C GLY A 446 -4.79 -11.32 -19.67
N LEU A 447 -3.55 -10.88 -19.45
CA LEU A 447 -2.57 -11.62 -18.63
C LEU A 447 -3.03 -11.75 -17.16
N LEU A 448 -3.58 -10.68 -16.56
CA LEU A 448 -4.10 -10.73 -15.20
C LEU A 448 -5.29 -11.68 -15.06
N LEU A 449 -6.16 -11.77 -16.07
CA LEU A 449 -7.27 -12.73 -16.10
C LEU A 449 -6.78 -14.18 -16.13
N LEU A 450 -5.72 -14.48 -16.88
CA LEU A 450 -5.10 -15.82 -16.88
C LEU A 450 -4.51 -16.17 -15.51
N LEU A 451 -3.82 -15.21 -14.87
CA LEU A 451 -3.30 -15.39 -13.51
C LEU A 451 -4.43 -15.60 -12.49
N LEU A 452 -5.51 -14.82 -12.61
CA LEU A 452 -6.68 -14.96 -11.75
C LEU A 452 -7.33 -16.34 -11.93
N LYS A 453 -7.44 -16.83 -13.17
CA LYS A 453 -7.94 -18.18 -13.49
C LYS A 453 -7.08 -19.27 -12.86
N ASP A 454 -5.75 -19.15 -12.92
CA ASP A 454 -4.85 -20.13 -12.33
C ASP A 454 -4.95 -20.17 -10.80
N LEU A 455 -5.14 -19.01 -10.15
CA LEU A 455 -5.47 -18.93 -8.73
C LEU A 455 -6.86 -19.52 -8.42
N TRP A 456 -7.86 -19.22 -9.26
CA TRP A 456 -9.25 -19.64 -9.08
C TRP A 456 -9.40 -21.16 -9.10
N THR A 457 -8.70 -21.81 -10.03
CA THR A 457 -8.72 -23.27 -10.21
C THR A 457 -7.79 -24.01 -9.25
N GLY A 458 -7.01 -23.28 -8.45
CA GLY A 458 -6.01 -23.84 -7.54
C GLY A 458 -4.77 -24.41 -8.25
N ASP A 459 -4.57 -24.13 -9.54
CA ASP A 459 -3.36 -24.51 -10.29
C ASP A 459 -2.13 -23.72 -9.82
N LEU A 460 -2.33 -22.47 -9.41
CA LEU A 460 -1.29 -21.63 -8.84
C LEU A 460 -1.33 -21.66 -7.30
N PRO A 461 -0.45 -22.43 -6.64
CA PRO A 461 -0.36 -22.43 -5.18
C PRO A 461 0.37 -21.17 -4.67
N ILE A 462 0.00 -20.71 -3.48
CA ILE A 462 0.63 -19.57 -2.79
C ILE A 462 1.44 -20.07 -1.60
N GLY A 463 2.56 -19.40 -1.31
CA GLY A 463 3.39 -19.67 -0.13
C GLY A 463 4.41 -20.78 -0.34
N GLY A 464 5.07 -21.16 0.75
CA GLY A 464 6.09 -22.20 0.77
C GLY A 464 5.48 -23.61 0.75
N THR A 465 6.33 -24.60 0.45
CA THR A 465 5.96 -26.02 0.47
C THR A 465 4.83 -26.40 -0.50
N SER A 466 4.75 -25.74 -1.66
CA SER A 466 3.80 -26.09 -2.73
C SER A 466 3.99 -27.53 -3.25
N SER A 467 5.22 -28.05 -3.21
CA SER A 467 5.58 -29.43 -3.62
C SER A 467 4.86 -30.53 -2.85
N ILE A 468 4.31 -30.23 -1.67
CA ILE A 468 3.53 -31.17 -0.85
C ILE A 468 2.02 -30.86 -0.91
N GLY A 469 1.58 -30.01 -1.84
CA GLY A 469 0.17 -29.70 -2.08
C GLY A 469 -0.42 -28.57 -1.24
N ARG A 470 0.40 -27.77 -0.55
CA ARG A 470 -0.06 -26.62 0.25
C ARG A 470 -0.35 -25.38 -0.61
N GLY A 471 -1.16 -24.48 -0.04
CA GLY A 471 -1.39 -23.14 -0.58
C GLY A 471 -2.36 -23.05 -1.75
N ARG A 472 -3.21 -24.05 -1.97
CA ARG A 472 -4.22 -24.00 -3.05
C ARG A 472 -5.42 -23.19 -2.61
N LEU A 473 -5.81 -22.25 -3.46
CA LEU A 473 -7.03 -21.48 -3.33
C LEU A 473 -8.09 -22.02 -4.27
N GLN A 474 -9.35 -21.79 -3.91
CA GLN A 474 -10.49 -22.01 -4.79
C GLN A 474 -11.30 -20.72 -4.87
N GLY A 475 -11.60 -20.24 -6.07
CA GLY A 475 -12.36 -19.01 -6.24
C GLY A 475 -13.82 -19.17 -5.80
N VAL A 476 -14.40 -18.09 -5.27
CA VAL A 476 -15.81 -18.03 -4.87
C VAL A 476 -16.51 -16.93 -5.67
N GLU A 477 -15.95 -15.73 -5.64
CA GLU A 477 -16.48 -14.55 -6.30
C GLU A 477 -15.33 -13.62 -6.71
N ALA A 478 -15.38 -12.99 -7.88
CA ALA A 478 -14.55 -11.86 -8.21
C ALA A 478 -15.36 -10.74 -8.85
N THR A 479 -14.99 -9.52 -8.53
CA THR A 479 -15.49 -8.30 -9.14
C THR A 479 -14.31 -7.58 -9.77
N ILE A 480 -14.44 -7.26 -11.06
CA ILE A 480 -13.46 -6.51 -11.85
C ILE A 480 -14.10 -5.20 -12.27
N VAL A 481 -13.44 -4.07 -12.04
CA VAL A 481 -13.96 -2.74 -12.38
C VAL A 481 -12.92 -1.96 -13.19
N TRP A 482 -13.32 -1.47 -14.36
CA TRP A 482 -12.50 -0.61 -15.24
C TRP A 482 -13.37 0.34 -16.04
N GLN A 483 -13.01 1.63 -16.12
CA GLN A 483 -13.71 2.64 -16.94
C GLN A 483 -15.25 2.60 -16.86
N GLN A 484 -15.80 2.47 -15.63
CA GLN A 484 -17.24 2.35 -15.32
C GLN A 484 -17.90 1.01 -15.67
N HIS A 485 -17.20 0.11 -16.36
CA HIS A 485 -17.63 -1.27 -16.54
C HIS A 485 -17.32 -2.09 -15.29
N LYS A 486 -18.27 -2.95 -14.92
CA LYS A 486 -18.15 -3.86 -13.78
C LYS A 486 -18.49 -5.26 -14.25
N TRP A 487 -17.51 -6.15 -14.18
CA TRP A 487 -17.72 -7.57 -14.44
C TRP A 487 -17.72 -8.35 -13.13
N VAL A 488 -18.64 -9.30 -13.00
CA VAL A 488 -18.77 -10.15 -11.82
C VAL A 488 -18.67 -11.62 -12.23
N ILE A 489 -17.77 -12.34 -11.58
CA ILE A 489 -17.56 -13.77 -11.74
C ILE A 489 -17.96 -14.43 -10.44
N SER A 490 -18.81 -15.43 -10.48
CA SER A 490 -19.15 -16.24 -9.29
C SER A 490 -19.11 -17.73 -9.63
N GLU A 491 -18.83 -18.56 -8.64
CA GLU A 491 -18.85 -20.01 -8.79
C GLU A 491 -19.98 -20.62 -7.96
N GLU A 492 -20.93 -21.28 -8.63
CA GLU A 492 -21.95 -22.11 -8.00
C GLU A 492 -21.86 -23.54 -8.54
N ASN A 493 -21.80 -24.53 -7.65
CA ASN A 493 -21.78 -25.96 -8.01
C ASN A 493 -20.68 -26.32 -9.04
N ARG A 494 -19.48 -25.73 -8.93
CA ARG A 494 -18.36 -25.90 -9.88
C ARG A 494 -18.63 -25.43 -11.30
N LYS A 495 -19.64 -24.57 -11.49
CA LYS A 495 -19.89 -23.85 -12.74
C LYS A 495 -19.66 -22.36 -12.51
N LEU A 496 -18.92 -21.75 -13.43
CA LEU A 496 -18.75 -20.30 -13.47
C LEU A 496 -20.04 -19.66 -13.97
N LEU A 497 -20.58 -18.74 -13.18
CA LEU A 497 -21.69 -17.88 -13.52
C LEU A 497 -21.13 -16.53 -13.95
N ILE A 498 -21.18 -16.28 -15.27
CA ILE A 498 -20.78 -15.03 -15.92
C ILE A 498 -21.82 -14.78 -17.02
N SER A 499 -22.21 -13.52 -17.26
CA SER A 499 -23.11 -13.21 -18.37
C SER A 499 -22.40 -13.50 -19.71
N ASN A 500 -23.14 -13.90 -20.75
CA ASN A 500 -22.51 -14.23 -22.04
C ASN A 500 -21.77 -13.03 -22.64
N GLN A 501 -22.33 -11.82 -22.48
CA GLN A 501 -21.70 -10.59 -22.95
C GLN A 501 -20.38 -10.30 -22.20
N ASP A 502 -20.40 -10.39 -20.86
CA ASP A 502 -19.19 -10.19 -20.05
C ASP A 502 -18.10 -11.21 -20.39
N LYS A 503 -18.50 -12.44 -20.69
CA LYS A 503 -17.59 -13.51 -21.08
C LYS A 503 -16.91 -13.19 -22.42
N ASP A 504 -17.65 -12.74 -23.42
CA ASP A 504 -17.11 -12.39 -24.73
C ASP A 504 -16.14 -11.20 -24.64
N GLU A 505 -16.47 -10.18 -23.84
CA GLU A 505 -15.59 -9.04 -23.55
C GLU A 505 -14.29 -9.47 -22.84
N MET A 506 -14.39 -10.34 -21.82
CA MET A 506 -13.21 -10.87 -21.13
C MET A 506 -12.31 -11.70 -22.05
N GLU A 507 -12.92 -12.51 -22.92
CA GLU A 507 -12.20 -13.31 -23.90
C GLU A 507 -11.47 -12.41 -24.91
N GLU A 508 -12.02 -11.25 -25.25
CA GLU A 508 -11.36 -10.24 -26.10
C GLU A 508 -10.05 -9.73 -25.46
N PHE A 509 -10.03 -9.45 -24.16
CA PHE A 509 -8.78 -9.06 -23.48
C PHE A 509 -7.71 -10.15 -23.54
N VAL A 510 -8.10 -11.42 -23.41
CA VAL A 510 -7.19 -12.55 -23.54
C VAL A 510 -6.70 -12.68 -24.99
N LYS A 511 -7.57 -12.50 -25.99
CA LYS A 511 -7.17 -12.48 -27.40
C LYS A 511 -6.17 -11.37 -27.69
N LYS A 512 -6.39 -10.15 -27.19
CA LYS A 512 -5.45 -9.03 -27.33
C LYS A 512 -4.08 -9.35 -26.72
N PHE A 513 -4.05 -10.08 -25.60
CA PHE A 513 -2.79 -10.60 -25.05
C PHE A 513 -2.10 -11.62 -25.99
N LEU A 514 -2.87 -12.52 -26.60
CA LEU A 514 -2.36 -13.51 -27.55
C LEU A 514 -1.91 -12.88 -28.89
N GLU A 515 -2.54 -11.80 -29.34
CA GLU A 515 -2.19 -11.07 -30.56
C GLU A 515 -0.97 -10.15 -30.40
N GLN A 516 -0.61 -9.80 -29.16
CA GLN A 516 0.56 -8.97 -28.88
C GLN A 516 1.83 -9.60 -29.48
N ALA A 517 2.57 -8.82 -30.25
CA ALA A 517 3.79 -9.30 -30.92
C ALA A 517 4.80 -9.88 -29.90
N PRO A 518 5.56 -10.92 -30.33
CA PRO A 518 6.60 -11.52 -29.50
C PRO A 518 7.72 -10.56 -29.13
#